data_AF-U7R5N9-F1
#
_entry.id   AF-U7R5N9-F1
#
_cell.length_a   1.000
_cell.length_b   1.000
_cell.length_c   1.000
_cell.angle_alpha   90.00
_cell.angle_beta   90.00
_cell.angle_gamma   90.00
#
_symmetry.space_group_name_H-M   'P 1'
#
loop_
_entity.id
_entity.type
_entity.pdbx_description
1 polymer ?
#
loop_
_entity_poly.entity_id
_entity_poly.type
_entity_poly.pdbx_seq_one_letter_code
_entity_poly.pdbx_strand_id
1 'polypeptide(L)'
;MNEQYPFLDILMYAYFNQDYAIISGPELNDVIDDFLNVATRGMIKGLIEEIDSIINTSENVENRFDFLYHDADVLPEIWSMTALDFLNYVSKRAQEFLNEHPEKINN
;
A
#
# COMPACT_ATOMS: atom_id res chain seq x y z
N MET A 1 5.50 -21.86 2.26
CA MET A 1 5.09 -21.08 1.06
C MET A 1 5.68 -19.70 1.25
N ASN A 2 6.36 -19.15 0.26
CA ASN A 2 6.69 -17.72 0.28
C ASN A 2 5.36 -17.02 -0.01
N GLU A 3 4.74 -16.45 1.01
CA GLU A 3 3.58 -15.58 0.80
C GLU A 3 4.05 -14.42 -0.08
N GLN A 4 3.33 -14.20 -1.19
CA GLN A 4 3.61 -13.14 -2.14
C GLN A 4 2.54 -12.09 -1.97
N TYR A 5 2.94 -10.82 -1.94
CA TYR A 5 2.03 -9.69 -1.83
C TYR A 5 2.23 -8.77 -3.04
N PRO A 6 1.97 -9.26 -4.27
CA PRO A 6 2.36 -8.57 -5.50
C PRO A 6 1.84 -7.13 -5.61
N PHE A 7 0.68 -6.79 -5.03
CA PHE A 7 0.17 -5.42 -5.10
C PHE A 7 0.85 -4.50 -4.09
N LEU A 8 1.10 -4.98 -2.88
CA LEU A 8 1.90 -4.26 -1.88
C LEU A 8 3.37 -4.16 -2.32
N ASP A 9 3.93 -5.19 -2.95
CA ASP A 9 5.28 -5.21 -3.52
C ASP A 9 5.43 -4.10 -4.59
N ILE A 10 4.44 -3.95 -5.47
CA ILE A 10 4.42 -2.86 -6.46
C ILE A 10 4.38 -1.50 -5.76
N LEU A 11 3.52 -1.34 -4.75
CA LEU A 11 3.43 -0.09 -4.02
C LEU A 11 4.77 0.27 -3.36
N MET A 12 5.39 -0.68 -2.65
CA MET A 12 6.63 -0.47 -1.91
C MET A 12 7.83 -0.22 -2.83
N TYR A 13 8.00 -1.01 -3.89
CA TYR A 13 9.22 -0.93 -4.72
C TYR A 13 9.09 -0.02 -5.95
N ALA A 14 7.88 0.21 -6.46
CA ALA A 14 7.70 1.05 -7.65
C ALA A 14 7.26 2.49 -7.32
N TYR A 15 6.48 2.70 -6.26
CA TYR A 15 5.96 4.03 -5.91
C TYR A 15 6.68 4.65 -4.72
N PHE A 16 6.92 3.89 -3.64
CA PHE A 16 7.81 4.29 -2.54
C PHE A 16 9.30 4.12 -2.88
N ASN A 17 9.68 4.55 -4.08
CA ASN A 17 11.07 4.54 -4.55
C ASN A 17 11.84 5.79 -4.09
N GLN A 18 13.16 5.81 -4.25
CA GLN A 18 14.04 6.94 -3.88
C GLN A 18 13.65 8.32 -4.46
N ASP A 19 12.92 8.36 -5.58
CA ASP A 19 12.53 9.55 -6.33
C ASP A 19 11.04 9.90 -6.14
N TYR A 20 10.34 9.27 -5.18
CA TYR A 20 8.89 9.46 -4.94
C TYR A 20 8.50 10.94 -4.82
N ALA A 21 9.31 11.74 -4.12
CA ALA A 21 9.03 13.15 -3.88
C ALA A 21 9.03 14.00 -5.15
N ILE A 22 9.72 13.53 -6.19
CA ILE A 22 9.80 14.18 -7.51
C ILE A 22 8.70 13.65 -8.43
N ILE A 23 8.43 12.34 -8.38
CA ILE A 23 7.51 11.65 -9.30
C ILE A 23 6.06 11.84 -8.88
N SER A 24 5.75 11.50 -7.63
CA SER A 24 4.38 11.50 -7.10
C SER A 24 4.13 12.76 -6.25
N GLY A 25 5.08 13.11 -5.38
CA GLY A 25 4.99 14.24 -4.46
C GLY A 25 5.52 13.89 -3.06
N PRO A 26 5.80 14.89 -2.20
CA PRO A 26 6.48 14.66 -0.92
C PRO A 26 5.57 14.09 0.18
N GLU A 27 4.24 14.17 0.01
CA GLU A 27 3.30 13.71 1.03
C GLU A 27 2.95 12.23 0.84
N LEU A 28 2.62 11.53 1.93
CA LEU A 28 2.25 10.11 1.89
C LEU A 28 1.11 9.84 0.90
N ASN A 29 0.09 10.70 0.90
CA ASN A 29 -1.05 10.57 -0.01
C ASN A 29 -0.69 10.81 -1.47
N ASP A 30 0.33 11.60 -1.76
CA ASP A 30 0.74 11.83 -3.14
C ASP A 30 1.21 10.50 -3.77
N VAL A 31 1.98 9.71 -3.02
CA VAL A 31 2.49 8.40 -3.46
C VAL A 31 1.38 7.35 -3.56
N ILE A 32 0.53 7.26 -2.53
CA ILE A 32 -0.58 6.30 -2.49
C ILE A 32 -1.56 6.59 -3.63
N ASP A 33 -1.95 7.85 -3.80
CA ASP A 33 -2.94 8.24 -4.80
C ASP A 33 -2.40 8.06 -6.22
N ASP A 34 -1.10 8.27 -6.46
CA ASP A 34 -0.47 8.00 -7.75
C ASP A 34 -0.63 6.52 -8.15
N PHE A 35 -0.39 5.59 -7.22
CA PHE A 35 -0.66 4.16 -7.44
C PHE A 35 -2.15 3.90 -7.70
N LEU A 36 -3.04 4.43 -6.85
CA LEU A 36 -4.48 4.17 -6.93
C LEU A 36 -5.10 4.69 -8.23
N ASN A 37 -4.61 5.81 -8.75
CA ASN A 37 -5.08 6.40 -10.01
C ASN A 37 -4.74 5.54 -11.25
N VAL A 38 -3.66 4.75 -11.19
CA VAL A 38 -3.23 3.88 -12.28
C VAL A 38 -3.72 2.43 -12.10
N ALA A 39 -3.87 1.99 -10.86
CA ALA A 39 -4.27 0.62 -10.52
C ALA A 39 -5.70 0.30 -11.00
N THR A 40 -5.89 -0.95 -11.45
CA THR A 40 -7.26 -1.44 -11.72
C THR A 40 -8.00 -1.65 -10.40
N ARG A 41 -9.34 -1.56 -10.42
CA ARG A 41 -10.16 -1.89 -9.22
C ARG A 41 -9.84 -3.26 -8.62
N GLY A 42 -9.48 -4.25 -9.45
CA GLY A 42 -9.06 -5.58 -9.00
C GLY A 42 -7.75 -5.53 -8.21
N MET A 43 -6.76 -4.75 -8.68
CA MET A 43 -5.49 -4.54 -7.97
C MET A 43 -5.70 -3.82 -6.64
N ILE A 44 -6.57 -2.80 -6.60
CA ILE A 44 -6.86 -2.06 -5.36
C ILE A 44 -7.52 -2.95 -4.32
N LYS A 45 -8.48 -3.81 -4.73
CA LYS A 45 -9.07 -4.82 -3.83
C LYS A 45 -8.03 -5.84 -3.36
N GLY A 46 -7.18 -6.30 -4.27
CA GLY A 46 -6.09 -7.22 -3.93
C GLY A 46 -5.09 -6.63 -2.94
N LEU A 47 -4.73 -5.35 -3.08
CA LEU A 47 -3.88 -4.64 -2.11
C LEU A 47 -4.51 -4.64 -0.71
N ILE A 48 -5.82 -4.37 -0.60
CA ILE A 48 -6.55 -4.43 0.67
C ILE A 48 -6.50 -5.84 1.26
N GLU A 49 -6.76 -6.88 0.45
CA GLU A 49 -6.72 -8.29 0.88
C GLU A 49 -5.31 -8.72 1.35
N GLU A 50 -4.26 -8.28 0.67
CA GLU A 50 -2.87 -8.54 1.04
C GLU A 50 -2.50 -7.88 2.37
N ILE A 51 -2.88 -6.62 2.55
CA ILE A 51 -2.68 -5.89 3.82
C ILE A 51 -3.43 -6.59 4.96
N ASP A 52 -4.70 -6.93 4.74
CA ASP A 52 -5.52 -7.62 5.73
C ASP A 52 -4.92 -8.98 6.08
N SER A 53 -4.34 -9.70 5.12
CA SER A 53 -3.61 -10.93 5.39
C SER A 53 -2.42 -10.68 6.31
N ILE A 54 -1.56 -9.71 6.00
CA ILE A 54 -0.37 -9.41 6.83
C ILE A 54 -0.80 -9.07 8.27
N ILE A 55 -1.79 -8.19 8.43
CA ILE A 55 -2.26 -7.74 9.75
C ILE A 55 -2.85 -8.90 10.56
N ASN A 56 -3.65 -9.76 9.94
CA ASN A 56 -4.40 -10.79 10.66
C ASN A 56 -3.63 -12.09 10.90
N THR A 57 -2.61 -12.40 10.09
CA THR A 57 -1.85 -13.66 10.21
C THR A 57 -0.50 -13.50 10.90
N SER A 58 0.00 -12.28 11.07
CA SER A 58 1.29 -12.04 11.71
C SER A 58 1.18 -11.96 13.22
N GLU A 59 2.06 -12.68 13.93
CA GLU A 59 2.21 -12.51 15.39
C GLU A 59 2.72 -11.10 15.75
N ASN A 60 3.58 -10.54 14.90
CA ASN A 60 4.10 -9.19 15.01
C ASN A 60 4.19 -8.56 13.61
N VAL A 61 3.36 -7.55 13.36
CA VAL A 61 3.25 -6.87 12.06
C VAL A 61 4.53 -6.10 11.72
N GLU A 62 5.18 -5.47 12.69
CA GLU A 62 6.43 -4.72 12.47
C GLU A 62 7.54 -5.67 11.98
N ASN A 63 7.76 -6.79 12.67
CA ASN A 63 8.77 -7.78 12.26
C ASN A 63 8.43 -8.41 10.91
N ARG A 64 7.14 -8.62 10.61
CA ARG A 64 6.73 -9.17 9.33
C ARG A 64 6.99 -8.17 8.20
N PHE A 65 6.65 -6.91 8.40
CA PHE A 65 6.87 -5.86 7.41
C PHE A 65 8.36 -5.64 7.16
N ASP A 66 9.17 -5.55 8.22
CA ASP A 66 10.63 -5.47 8.12
C ASP A 66 11.21 -6.68 7.36
N PHE A 67 10.78 -7.90 7.68
CA PHE A 67 11.20 -9.09 6.93
C PHE A 67 10.91 -8.98 5.42
N LEU A 68 9.78 -8.40 5.05
CA LEU A 68 9.36 -8.26 3.65
C LEU A 68 10.06 -7.09 2.94
N TYR A 69 10.27 -5.97 3.62
CA TYR A 69 10.58 -4.68 2.97
C TYR A 69 11.75 -3.92 3.59
N HIS A 70 12.58 -4.53 4.45
CA HIS A 70 13.76 -3.85 5.03
C HIS A 70 14.73 -3.24 4.00
N ASP A 71 14.67 -3.68 2.74
CA ASP A 71 15.48 -3.21 1.63
C ASP A 71 14.75 -2.22 0.69
N ALA A 72 13.53 -1.81 1.01
CA ALA A 72 12.81 -0.78 0.27
C ALA A 72 13.48 0.59 0.44
N ASP A 73 13.39 1.43 -0.60
CA ASP A 73 14.02 2.75 -0.62
C ASP A 73 13.42 3.71 0.43
N VAL A 74 12.12 3.63 0.63
CA VAL A 74 11.36 4.50 1.52
C VAL A 74 10.45 3.66 2.41
N LEU A 75 10.61 3.87 3.71
CA LEU A 75 9.86 3.17 4.75
C LEU A 75 8.96 4.15 5.52
N PRO A 76 7.86 3.67 6.13
CA PRO A 76 6.85 4.53 6.76
C PRO A 76 7.35 5.43 7.90
N GLU A 77 8.52 5.16 8.47
CA GLU A 77 9.11 5.93 9.56
C GLU A 77 9.39 7.38 9.17
N ILE A 78 9.58 7.69 7.88
CA ILE A 78 9.77 9.08 7.43
C ILE A 78 8.53 9.95 7.66
N TRP A 79 7.35 9.33 7.75
CA TRP A 79 6.08 9.97 8.13
C TRP A 79 5.73 9.72 9.61
N SER A 80 6.68 9.26 10.43
CA SER A 80 6.49 8.94 11.85
C SER A 80 5.41 7.87 12.10
N MET A 81 5.27 6.90 11.18
CA MET A 81 4.29 5.82 11.27
C MET A 81 4.98 4.49 11.59
N THR A 82 4.31 3.63 12.35
CA THR A 82 4.67 2.21 12.44
C THR A 82 4.24 1.47 11.17
N ALA A 83 4.73 0.25 10.94
CA ALA A 83 4.27 -0.57 9.82
C ALA A 83 2.76 -0.84 9.92
N LEU A 84 2.25 -1.13 11.13
CA LEU A 84 0.83 -1.32 11.34
C LEU A 84 0.00 -0.05 11.03
N ASP A 85 0.48 1.12 11.44
CA ASP A 85 -0.21 2.39 11.13
C ASP A 85 -0.24 2.62 9.62
N PHE A 86 0.88 2.41 8.94
CA PHE A 86 1.01 2.56 7.50
C PHE A 86 0.08 1.62 6.74
N LEU A 87 0.09 0.32 7.05
CA LEU A 87 -0.75 -0.67 6.39
C LEU A 87 -2.24 -0.36 6.58
N ASN A 88 -2.67 -0.01 7.80
CA ASN A 88 -4.06 0.41 8.05
C ASN A 88 -4.42 1.68 7.26
N TYR A 89 -3.49 2.63 7.17
CA TYR A 89 -3.71 3.87 6.43
C TYR A 89 -3.88 3.62 4.93
N VAL A 90 -2.98 2.84 4.32
CA VAL A 90 -3.05 2.46 2.91
C VAL A 90 -4.35 1.71 2.60
N SER A 91 -4.71 0.70 3.42
CA SER A 91 -5.96 -0.06 3.26
C SER A 91 -7.19 0.85 3.34
N LYS A 92 -7.23 1.75 4.34
CA LYS A 92 -8.30 2.73 4.48
C LYS A 92 -8.41 3.65 3.26
N ARG A 93 -7.28 4.22 2.80
CA ARG A 93 -7.27 5.14 1.65
C ARG A 93 -7.68 4.44 0.36
N ALA A 94 -7.21 3.21 0.15
CA ALA A 94 -7.61 2.37 -0.97
C ALA A 94 -9.13 2.09 -0.97
N GLN A 95 -9.69 1.79 0.20
CA GLN A 95 -11.13 1.58 0.35
C GLN A 95 -11.95 2.86 0.10
N GLU A 96 -11.47 4.01 0.58
CA GLU A 96 -12.07 5.32 0.30
C GLU A 96 -12.05 5.62 -1.21
N PHE A 97 -10.93 5.40 -1.89
CA PHE A 97 -10.81 5.58 -3.33
C PHE A 97 -11.80 4.72 -4.12
N LEU A 98 -12.01 3.45 -3.73
CA LEU A 98 -13.01 2.57 -4.35
C LEU A 98 -14.45 3.06 -4.16
N ASN A 99 -14.73 3.73 -3.04
CA ASN A 99 -16.05 4.31 -2.74
C ASN A 99 -16.30 5.60 -3.52
N GLU A 100 -15.25 6.42 -3.72
CA GLU A 100 -15.27 7.63 -4.55
C GLU A 100 -15.46 7.31 -6.04
N HIS A 101 -14.99 6.14 -6.48
CA HIS A 101 -15.04 5.68 -7.88
C HIS A 101 -15.87 4.39 -8.04
N PRO A 102 -17.19 4.43 -7.78
CA PRO A 102 -18.04 3.25 -7.85
C PRO A 102 -18.11 2.67 -9.27
N GLU A 103 -18.35 1.36 -9.37
CA GLU A 103 -18.56 0.71 -10.67
C GLU A 103 -19.79 1.32 -11.36
N LYS A 104 -19.62 1.73 -12.61
CA LYS A 104 -20.77 2.07 -13.44
C LYS A 104 -21.54 0.78 -13.72
N ILE A 105 -22.66 0.60 -13.01
CA ILE A 105 -23.61 -0.45 -13.32
C ILE A 105 -24.26 -0.05 -14.66
N ASN A 106 -23.81 -0.66 -15.75
CA ASN A 106 -24.51 -0.57 -17.02
C ASN A 106 -25.74 -1.48 -16.92
N ASN A 107 -26.92 -0.88 -16.74
CA ASN A 107 -28.22 -1.55 -16.88
C ASN A 107 -28.55 -1.81 -18.36
#